data_AF-A0A078KZ46-F1
#
_entry.id   AF-A0A078KZ46-F1
#
_cell.length_a   1.000
_cell.length_b   1.000
_cell.length_c   1.000
_cell.angle_alpha   90.00
_cell.angle_beta   90.00
_cell.angle_gamma   90.00
#
_symmetry.space_group_name_H-M   'P 1'
#
loop_
_entity.id
_entity.type
_entity.pdbx_description
1 polymer ?
#
loop_
_entity_poly.entity_id
_entity_poly.type
_entity_poly.pdbx_seq_one_letter_code
_entity_poly.pdbx_strand_id
1 'polypeptide(L)'
;MSITVFTWKDANKGLGYKRAVSALMFGGNVGHAALEVTWPADEAGKALAKKYGDDDGLVIGKRTETIPVKQEDGSYRAVKGVVYFSYFSWWPGHANGHHINTFQDDQDSEWENEPSRPIAPRFKEFIFGETEVPNVNKTTVKGVFTREREVEKLRHIVHPSLEEDFDDDPAYESLWVEREDLLAELNRLQNKANIFRTEIESAAVEGRTPDLSLNLTNEEYDRIDTINKEINSVNRQIHYCRQDFQERFKSSGHEPDYITTMPTDRDNSSLTHTLNTEKILDEMAALSRSDQAYDFTKLNCSTTAGRVLRAGIDDRLSSAMREDGVRVDKLAKTYIVTPTNLKVFASKIRSEITHLASNAARVVDQDKRASVTTDLIEEDDLDQDDQQQLRGHSL
;
A
#
# COMPACT_ATOMS: atom_id res chain seq x y z
N MET A 1 4.98 -2.45 8.06
CA MET A 1 4.59 -1.60 6.93
C MET A 1 5.46 -1.92 5.75
N SER A 2 4.87 -1.93 4.57
CA SER A 2 5.51 -2.54 3.43
C SER A 2 4.90 -2.09 2.12
N ILE A 3 5.66 -2.29 1.05
CA ILE A 3 5.09 -2.46 -0.28
C ILE A 3 5.06 -3.96 -0.60
N THR A 4 3.89 -4.43 -1.03
CA THR A 4 3.66 -5.80 -1.49
C THR A 4 3.47 -5.79 -3.00
N VAL A 5 4.27 -6.59 -3.70
CA VAL A 5 4.18 -6.82 -5.15
C VAL A 5 3.46 -8.13 -5.39
N PHE A 6 2.38 -8.08 -6.15
CA PHE A 6 1.62 -9.24 -6.59
C PHE A 6 1.88 -9.48 -8.07
N THR A 7 2.16 -10.73 -8.45
CA THR A 7 2.31 -11.10 -9.86
C THR A 7 1.56 -12.39 -10.17
N TRP A 8 0.83 -12.37 -11.28
CA TRP A 8 0.10 -13.52 -11.82
C TRP A 8 0.67 -13.92 -13.18
N LYS A 9 0.63 -15.23 -13.45
CA LYS A 9 1.17 -15.89 -14.65
C LYS A 9 2.66 -15.66 -14.86
N ASP A 10 3.41 -15.57 -13.76
CA ASP A 10 4.86 -15.62 -13.86
C ASP A 10 5.33 -17.03 -14.30
N ALA A 11 6.46 -17.12 -14.99
CA ALA A 11 7.00 -18.40 -15.46
C ALA A 11 8.40 -18.64 -14.90
N ASN A 12 8.60 -19.78 -14.25
CA ASN A 12 9.90 -20.20 -13.71
C ASN A 12 11.00 -20.44 -14.77
N LYS A 13 10.66 -20.48 -16.07
CA LYS A 13 11.60 -20.74 -17.17
C LYS A 13 11.30 -19.84 -18.36
N GLY A 14 12.05 -18.74 -18.54
CA GLY A 14 12.39 -18.04 -19.80
C GLY A 14 11.35 -17.81 -20.92
N LEU A 15 10.08 -18.16 -20.71
CA LEU A 15 9.02 -18.24 -21.72
C LEU A 15 8.00 -17.12 -21.55
N GLY A 16 8.23 -16.19 -20.62
CA GLY A 16 7.32 -15.08 -20.30
C GLY A 16 6.86 -14.33 -21.55
N TYR A 17 7.80 -13.98 -22.43
CA TYR A 17 7.49 -13.30 -23.70
C TYR A 17 6.69 -14.16 -24.68
N LYS A 18 7.06 -15.44 -24.89
CA LYS A 18 6.34 -16.34 -25.81
C LYS A 18 4.91 -16.60 -25.33
N ARG A 19 4.71 -16.72 -24.02
CA ARG A 19 3.38 -16.88 -23.42
C ARG A 19 2.55 -15.61 -23.56
N ALA A 20 3.13 -14.45 -23.27
CA ALA A 20 2.48 -13.15 -23.47
C ALA A 20 2.05 -12.93 -24.94
N VAL A 21 2.96 -13.13 -25.90
CA VAL A 21 2.62 -12.99 -27.32
C VAL A 21 1.58 -14.01 -27.74
N SER A 22 1.71 -15.28 -27.33
CA SER A 22 0.71 -16.30 -27.62
C SER A 22 -0.66 -15.96 -27.03
N ALA A 23 -0.69 -15.41 -25.81
CA ALA A 23 -1.90 -15.02 -25.12
C ALA A 23 -2.61 -13.88 -25.87
N LEU A 24 -1.88 -12.84 -26.23
CA LEU A 24 -2.41 -11.73 -27.02
C LEU A 24 -2.94 -12.19 -28.40
N MET A 25 -2.18 -13.04 -29.08
CA MET A 25 -2.48 -13.44 -30.47
C MET A 25 -3.66 -14.44 -30.54
N PHE A 26 -3.73 -15.41 -29.64
CA PHE A 26 -4.64 -16.55 -29.74
C PHE A 26 -5.75 -16.57 -28.67
N GLY A 27 -5.86 -15.51 -27.88
CA GLY A 27 -6.75 -15.44 -26.73
C GLY A 27 -6.06 -16.04 -25.50
N GLY A 28 -5.89 -15.23 -24.46
CA GLY A 28 -5.02 -15.53 -23.33
C GLY A 28 -4.76 -14.29 -22.49
N ASN A 29 -4.49 -14.46 -21.19
CA ASN A 29 -3.94 -13.38 -20.38
C ASN A 29 -2.40 -13.43 -20.43
N VAL A 30 -1.80 -12.26 -20.65
CA VAL A 30 -0.35 -12.01 -20.66
C VAL A 30 0.28 -12.02 -19.26
N GLY A 31 -0.58 -12.09 -18.24
CA GLY A 31 -0.23 -12.05 -16.82
C GLY A 31 -0.41 -10.66 -16.24
N HIS A 32 -0.55 -10.60 -14.93
CA HIS A 32 -0.92 -9.38 -14.21
C HIS A 32 0.12 -9.01 -13.16
N ALA A 33 0.17 -7.73 -12.81
CA ALA A 33 0.99 -7.22 -11.73
C ALA A 33 0.28 -6.07 -11.03
N ALA A 34 0.31 -6.09 -9.71
CA ALA A 34 -0.21 -5.02 -8.87
C ALA A 34 0.73 -4.75 -7.70
N LEU A 35 0.55 -3.60 -7.09
CA LEU A 35 1.26 -3.18 -5.89
C LEU A 35 0.26 -2.73 -4.83
N GLU A 36 0.63 -2.95 -3.59
CA GLU A 36 -0.05 -2.33 -2.47
C GLU A 36 0.98 -1.78 -1.51
N VAL A 37 0.83 -0.53 -1.11
CA VAL A 37 1.67 0.09 -0.09
C VAL A 37 0.83 0.32 1.16
N THR A 38 1.37 -0.07 2.32
CA THR A 38 0.74 0.11 3.63
C THR A 38 1.63 0.96 4.52
N TRP A 39 1.02 1.82 5.34
CA TRP A 39 1.73 2.65 6.33
C TRP A 39 0.87 2.89 7.58
N PRO A 40 1.47 3.24 8.73
CA PRO A 40 0.74 3.33 10.00
C PRO A 40 -0.27 4.47 9.96
N ALA A 41 -1.41 4.31 10.65
CA ALA A 41 -2.39 5.39 10.84
C ALA A 41 -2.04 6.30 12.04
N ASP A 42 -0.76 6.66 12.19
CA ASP A 42 -0.30 7.66 13.15
C ASP A 42 -0.39 9.09 12.57
N GLU A 43 0.00 10.11 13.33
CA GLU A 43 -0.05 11.52 12.87
C GLU A 43 0.73 11.76 11.57
N ALA A 44 1.89 11.10 11.42
CA ALA A 44 2.72 11.26 10.24
C ALA A 44 2.12 10.53 9.02
N GLY A 45 1.48 9.39 9.24
CA GLY A 45 0.72 8.65 8.24
C GLY A 45 -0.59 9.35 7.84
N LYS A 46 -1.26 10.00 8.79
CA LYS A 46 -2.43 10.85 8.55
C LYS A 46 -2.08 12.05 7.68
N ALA A 47 -0.96 12.71 7.95
CA ALA A 47 -0.47 13.79 7.10
C ALA A 47 -0.20 13.31 5.66
N LEU A 48 0.37 12.12 5.50
CA LEU A 48 0.61 11.50 4.19
C LEU A 48 -0.71 11.17 3.48
N ALA A 49 -1.66 10.55 4.19
CA ALA A 49 -2.98 10.24 3.66
C ALA A 49 -3.74 11.51 3.25
N LYS A 50 -3.62 12.60 4.01
CA LYS A 50 -4.22 13.89 3.65
C LYS A 50 -3.55 14.52 2.43
N LYS A 51 -2.21 14.41 2.30
CA LYS A 51 -1.46 14.95 1.16
C LYS A 51 -1.93 14.35 -0.17
N TYR A 52 -2.17 13.04 -0.21
CA TYR A 52 -2.51 12.34 -1.44
C TYR A 52 -4.00 11.94 -1.54
N GLY A 53 -4.79 12.10 -0.48
CA GLY A 53 -6.18 11.64 -0.42
C GLY A 53 -7.17 12.44 -1.29
N ASP A 54 -6.70 13.53 -1.88
CA ASP A 54 -7.42 14.34 -2.86
C ASP A 54 -6.83 14.23 -4.28
N ASP A 55 -5.76 13.43 -4.48
CA ASP A 55 -5.22 13.23 -5.83
C ASP A 55 -6.18 12.37 -6.66
N ASP A 56 -6.59 12.92 -7.81
CA ASP A 56 -7.45 12.21 -8.74
C ASP A 56 -6.79 10.89 -9.16
N GLY A 57 -7.56 9.82 -8.94
CA GLY A 57 -7.12 8.47 -9.16
C GLY A 57 -6.51 7.81 -7.93
N LEU A 58 -5.85 8.45 -6.96
CA LEU A 58 -5.24 7.68 -5.85
C LEU A 58 -6.25 7.30 -4.77
N VAL A 59 -6.53 6.00 -4.67
CA VAL A 59 -7.35 5.46 -3.59
C VAL A 59 -6.50 5.26 -2.35
N ILE A 60 -6.88 5.94 -1.27
CA ILE A 60 -6.33 5.74 0.06
C ILE A 60 -7.46 5.22 0.95
N GLY A 61 -7.29 4.00 1.45
CA GLY A 61 -8.20 3.38 2.41
C GLY A 61 -7.54 3.28 3.78
N LYS A 62 -8.36 3.06 4.81
CA LYS A 62 -7.89 2.54 6.10
C LYS A 62 -8.39 1.10 6.25
N ARG A 63 -7.59 0.27 6.91
CA ARG A 63 -8.00 -1.09 7.25
C ARG A 63 -7.30 -1.60 8.49
N THR A 64 -7.90 -2.59 9.15
CA THR A 64 -7.28 -3.26 10.30
C THR A 64 -6.35 -4.37 9.81
N GLU A 65 -5.10 -4.37 10.28
CA GLU A 65 -4.07 -5.37 9.97
C GLU A 65 -3.39 -5.90 11.23
N THR A 66 -2.79 -7.09 11.14
CA THR A 66 -1.92 -7.59 12.21
C THR A 66 -0.50 -7.09 11.99
N ILE A 67 -0.03 -6.24 12.90
CA ILE A 67 1.28 -5.58 12.81
C ILE A 67 2.23 -6.08 13.92
N PRO A 68 3.53 -6.24 13.63
CA PRO A 68 4.52 -6.56 14.65
C PRO A 68 4.86 -5.30 15.45
N VAL A 69 4.72 -5.38 16.78
CA VAL A 69 5.07 -4.29 17.71
C VAL A 69 6.20 -4.75 18.62
N LYS A 70 7.29 -3.99 18.63
CA LYS A 70 8.44 -4.23 19.50
C LYS A 70 8.08 -3.91 20.94
N GLN A 71 8.33 -4.86 21.84
CA GLN A 71 8.12 -4.73 23.28
C GLN A 71 9.37 -4.13 23.96
N GLU A 72 9.24 -3.70 25.22
CA GLU A 72 10.35 -3.14 26.00
C GLU A 72 11.53 -4.13 26.16
N ASP A 73 11.24 -5.43 26.21
CA ASP A 73 12.23 -6.51 26.29
C ASP A 73 12.93 -6.80 24.94
N GLY A 74 12.57 -6.07 23.88
CA GLY A 74 13.10 -6.23 22.53
C GLY A 74 12.45 -7.33 21.70
N SER A 75 11.50 -8.09 22.25
CA SER A 75 10.70 -9.07 21.51
C SER A 75 9.65 -8.38 20.61
N TYR A 76 9.08 -9.11 19.66
CA TYR A 76 7.98 -8.62 18.82
C TYR A 76 6.70 -9.39 19.11
N ARG A 77 5.59 -8.66 19.26
CA ARG A 77 4.25 -9.22 19.42
C ARG A 77 3.36 -8.78 18.27
N ALA A 78 2.57 -9.71 17.75
CA ALA A 78 1.52 -9.41 16.78
C ALA A 78 0.33 -8.73 17.48
N VAL A 79 -0.06 -7.55 16.99
CA VAL A 79 -1.18 -6.75 17.52
C VAL A 79 -2.05 -6.30 16.34
N LYS A 80 -3.38 -6.25 16.51
CA LYS A 80 -4.26 -5.60 15.51
C LYS A 80 -4.02 -4.09 15.56
N GLY A 81 -3.67 -3.50 14.43
CA GLY A 81 -3.46 -2.06 14.27
C GLY A 81 -4.20 -1.52 13.05
N VAL A 82 -4.55 -0.24 13.10
CA VAL A 82 -5.13 0.48 11.96
C VAL A 82 -4.01 1.00 11.07
N VAL A 83 -4.11 0.72 9.78
CA VAL A 83 -3.15 1.18 8.77
C VAL A 83 -3.88 1.88 7.66
N TYR A 84 -3.17 2.80 7.01
CA TYR A 84 -3.55 3.24 5.68
C TYR A 84 -2.98 2.28 4.64
N PHE A 85 -3.69 2.15 3.52
CA PHE A 85 -3.20 1.42 2.36
C PHE A 85 -3.57 2.15 1.08
N SER A 86 -2.76 1.93 0.05
CA SER A 86 -3.07 2.30 -1.32
C SER A 86 -2.70 1.15 -2.24
N TYR A 87 -3.68 0.72 -3.03
CA TYR A 87 -3.54 -0.32 -4.03
C TYR A 87 -3.34 0.33 -5.40
N PHE A 88 -2.46 -0.24 -6.22
CA PHE A 88 -2.13 0.30 -7.53
C PHE A 88 -1.97 -0.80 -8.58
N SER A 89 -2.63 -0.59 -9.71
CA SER A 89 -2.65 -1.49 -10.85
C SER A 89 -2.95 -0.73 -12.14
N TRP A 90 -2.69 -1.32 -13.32
CA TRP A 90 -2.81 -0.63 -14.60
C TRP A 90 -3.40 -1.52 -15.70
N TRP A 91 -4.62 -1.20 -16.16
CA TRP A 91 -5.40 -2.05 -17.07
C TRP A 91 -5.81 -1.36 -18.38
N PRO A 92 -6.16 -2.12 -19.44
CA PRO A 92 -6.78 -1.59 -20.66
C PRO A 92 -8.27 -1.26 -20.45
N GLY A 93 -8.78 -0.16 -21.02
CA GLY A 93 -10.21 0.22 -20.89
C GLY A 93 -10.70 1.36 -21.80
N HIS A 94 -12.02 1.56 -21.90
CA HIS A 94 -12.66 2.50 -22.84
C HIS A 94 -12.43 4.00 -22.55
N ALA A 95 -11.99 4.34 -21.34
CA ALA A 95 -11.40 5.63 -20.99
C ALA A 95 -9.91 5.39 -20.70
N ASN A 96 -9.08 5.45 -21.74
CA ASN A 96 -7.65 5.20 -21.62
C ASN A 96 -6.98 6.35 -20.86
N GLY A 97 -6.79 6.14 -19.55
CA GLY A 97 -6.04 7.01 -18.65
C GLY A 97 -6.83 7.22 -17.35
N HIS A 98 -6.18 6.96 -16.21
CA HIS A 98 -6.51 7.49 -14.87
C HIS A 98 -7.39 6.69 -13.90
N HIS A 99 -7.68 5.40 -14.12
CA HIS A 99 -8.32 4.61 -13.05
C HIS A 99 -7.26 3.83 -12.28
N ILE A 100 -6.95 4.28 -11.06
CA ILE A 100 -6.42 3.35 -10.06
C ILE A 100 -7.60 2.49 -9.69
N ASN A 101 -7.40 1.22 -9.92
CA ASN A 101 -8.40 0.22 -9.66
C ASN A 101 -8.46 -0.06 -8.17
N THR A 102 -9.66 -0.29 -7.66
CA THR A 102 -9.83 -1.05 -6.42
C THR A 102 -9.46 -2.50 -6.67
N PHE A 103 -9.26 -3.28 -5.61
CA PHE A 103 -9.08 -4.73 -5.74
C PHE A 103 -10.23 -5.38 -6.52
N GLN A 104 -11.48 -4.94 -6.29
CA GLN A 104 -12.65 -5.38 -7.04
C GLN A 104 -12.56 -5.05 -8.54
N ASP A 105 -12.12 -3.85 -8.92
CA ASP A 105 -11.99 -3.46 -10.33
C ASP A 105 -10.93 -4.30 -11.04
N ASP A 106 -9.83 -4.61 -10.35
CA ASP A 106 -8.82 -5.53 -10.84
C ASP A 106 -9.39 -6.94 -11.00
N GLN A 107 -10.17 -7.40 -10.02
CA GLN A 107 -10.80 -8.71 -10.06
C GLN A 107 -11.83 -8.84 -11.19
N ASP A 108 -12.64 -7.80 -11.42
CA ASP A 108 -13.62 -7.77 -12.51
C ASP A 108 -12.91 -7.61 -13.87
N SER A 109 -11.83 -6.84 -13.94
CA SER A 109 -10.99 -6.74 -15.15
C SER A 109 -10.30 -8.07 -15.46
N GLU A 110 -9.75 -8.76 -14.45
CA GLU A 110 -9.28 -10.14 -14.57
C GLU A 110 -10.43 -11.07 -14.98
N TRP A 111 -11.62 -10.85 -14.44
CA TRP A 111 -12.79 -11.65 -14.80
C TRP A 111 -13.13 -11.54 -16.30
N GLU A 112 -13.04 -10.36 -16.87
CA GLU A 112 -13.33 -10.12 -18.28
C GLU A 112 -12.18 -10.58 -19.20
N ASN A 113 -10.94 -10.39 -18.77
CA ASN A 113 -9.78 -10.51 -19.66
C ASN A 113 -8.95 -11.79 -19.44
N GLU A 114 -9.19 -12.53 -18.36
CA GLU A 114 -8.50 -13.80 -18.08
C GLU A 114 -9.29 -15.03 -18.54
N PRO A 115 -8.81 -15.76 -19.57
CA PRO A 115 -9.33 -17.08 -19.87
C PRO A 115 -8.82 -18.08 -18.82
N SER A 116 -9.74 -18.50 -17.96
CA SER A 116 -9.56 -19.67 -17.11
C SER A 116 -9.73 -20.95 -17.92
N ARG A 117 -9.39 -22.09 -17.32
CA ARG A 117 -9.88 -23.37 -17.83
C ARG A 117 -11.39 -23.44 -17.57
N PRO A 118 -12.18 -23.99 -18.51
CA PRO A 118 -13.59 -24.26 -18.24
C PRO A 118 -13.72 -25.10 -16.96
N ILE A 119 -14.69 -24.78 -16.11
CA ILE A 119 -15.02 -25.61 -14.95
C ILE A 119 -15.27 -27.04 -15.45
N ALA A 120 -14.61 -28.02 -14.85
CA ALA A 120 -14.84 -29.41 -15.21
C ALA A 120 -16.28 -29.83 -14.83
N PRO A 121 -16.98 -30.62 -15.67
CA PRO A 121 -18.39 -30.96 -15.44
C PRO A 121 -18.72 -31.44 -14.03
N ARG A 122 -17.87 -32.29 -13.45
CA ARG A 122 -18.01 -32.80 -12.07
C ARG A 122 -18.14 -31.72 -10.99
N PHE A 123 -17.46 -30.58 -11.17
CA PHE A 123 -17.56 -29.47 -10.22
C PHE A 123 -18.82 -28.64 -10.46
N LYS A 124 -19.33 -28.60 -11.70
CA LYS A 124 -20.59 -27.92 -12.01
C LYS A 124 -21.75 -28.59 -11.30
N GLU A 125 -21.84 -29.92 -11.40
CA GLU A 125 -22.89 -30.71 -10.73
C GLU A 125 -22.82 -30.56 -9.20
N PHE A 126 -21.61 -30.58 -8.63
CA PHE A 126 -21.42 -30.41 -7.19
C PHE A 126 -21.84 -29.02 -6.69
N ILE A 127 -21.56 -27.95 -7.45
CA ILE A 127 -21.78 -26.57 -7.02
C ILE A 127 -23.18 -26.07 -7.39
N PHE A 128 -23.69 -26.42 -8.58
CA PHE A 128 -24.92 -25.87 -9.16
C PHE A 128 -26.05 -26.89 -9.31
N GLY A 129 -25.80 -28.18 -9.05
CA GLY A 129 -26.76 -29.27 -9.28
C GLY A 129 -26.96 -29.58 -10.77
N GLU A 130 -28.12 -30.15 -11.11
CA GLU A 130 -28.53 -30.45 -12.50
C GLU A 130 -28.95 -29.19 -13.28
N THR A 131 -28.82 -28.00 -12.69
CA THR A 131 -29.27 -26.72 -13.26
C THR A 131 -28.23 -26.09 -14.21
N GLU A 132 -28.71 -25.24 -15.14
CA GLU A 132 -27.85 -24.46 -16.03
C GLU A 132 -26.92 -23.51 -15.23
N VAL A 133 -25.65 -23.40 -15.64
CA VAL A 133 -24.67 -22.49 -15.05
C VAL A 133 -25.14 -21.03 -15.22
N PRO A 134 -25.27 -20.25 -14.13
CA PRO A 134 -25.69 -18.85 -14.21
C PRO A 134 -24.81 -18.00 -15.15
N ASN A 135 -25.39 -17.05 -15.88
CA ASN A 135 -24.63 -16.15 -16.77
C ASN A 135 -23.54 -15.34 -16.06
N VAL A 136 -23.69 -15.07 -14.75
CA VAL A 136 -22.66 -14.40 -13.94
C VAL A 136 -21.35 -15.20 -13.84
N ASN A 137 -21.39 -16.49 -14.16
CA ASN A 137 -20.25 -17.41 -14.19
C ASN A 137 -19.71 -17.63 -15.62
N LYS A 138 -20.23 -16.90 -16.62
CA LYS A 138 -19.80 -16.97 -18.02
C LYS A 138 -19.11 -15.65 -18.40
N THR A 139 -18.02 -15.72 -19.14
CA THR A 139 -17.33 -14.55 -19.71
C THR A 139 -16.90 -14.83 -21.14
N THR A 140 -16.80 -13.79 -21.98
CA THR A 140 -16.34 -13.93 -23.37
C THR A 140 -14.94 -13.36 -23.52
N VAL A 141 -13.99 -14.19 -23.92
CA VAL A 141 -12.60 -13.79 -24.15
C VAL A 141 -12.32 -13.70 -25.65
N LYS A 142 -11.71 -12.59 -26.07
CA LYS A 142 -11.38 -12.30 -27.48
C LYS A 142 -9.88 -12.25 -27.70
N GLY A 143 -9.38 -13.04 -28.66
CA GLY A 143 -8.02 -12.93 -29.18
C GLY A 143 -7.96 -12.18 -30.51
N VAL A 144 -6.78 -11.72 -30.91
CA VAL A 144 -6.60 -11.04 -32.21
C VAL A 144 -6.88 -11.97 -33.39
N PHE A 145 -6.52 -13.26 -33.27
CA PHE A 145 -6.64 -14.25 -34.34
C PHE A 145 -7.65 -15.38 -34.05
N THR A 146 -8.35 -15.34 -32.92
CA THR A 146 -9.36 -16.34 -32.55
C THR A 146 -10.75 -15.73 -32.43
N ARG A 147 -11.78 -16.52 -32.77
CA ARG A 147 -13.18 -16.12 -32.51
C ARG A 147 -13.42 -16.00 -31.02
N GLU A 148 -14.36 -15.15 -30.64
CA GLU A 148 -14.84 -15.02 -29.26
C GLU A 148 -15.09 -16.39 -28.65
N ARG A 149 -14.48 -16.62 -27.48
CA ARG A 149 -14.59 -17.86 -26.74
C ARG A 149 -15.31 -17.57 -25.44
N GLU A 150 -16.48 -18.17 -25.26
CA GLU A 150 -17.14 -18.21 -23.96
C GLU A 150 -16.38 -19.16 -23.03
N VAL A 151 -16.07 -18.68 -21.83
CA VAL A 151 -15.40 -19.42 -20.77
C VAL A 151 -16.27 -19.37 -19.53
N GLU A 152 -16.50 -20.54 -18.93
CA GLU A 152 -17.19 -20.67 -17.66
C GLU A 152 -16.18 -20.72 -16.50
N LYS A 153 -16.38 -19.87 -15.49
CA LYS A 153 -15.61 -19.84 -14.24
C LYS A 153 -16.51 -19.58 -13.03
N LEU A 154 -16.02 -19.85 -11.82
CA LEU A 154 -16.73 -19.51 -10.57
C LEU A 154 -16.42 -18.06 -10.22
N ARG A 155 -17.45 -17.21 -10.15
CA ARG A 155 -17.26 -15.76 -9.94
C ARG A 155 -16.68 -15.44 -8.56
N HIS A 156 -17.28 -16.02 -7.50
CA HIS A 156 -16.78 -15.89 -6.13
C HIS A 156 -17.30 -17.04 -5.26
N ILE A 157 -16.56 -17.35 -4.21
CA ILE A 157 -16.96 -18.22 -3.10
C ILE A 157 -17.02 -17.32 -1.87
N VAL A 158 -18.18 -17.25 -1.24
CA VAL A 158 -18.34 -16.58 0.07
C VAL A 158 -17.99 -17.60 1.15
N HIS A 159 -17.26 -17.17 2.16
CA HIS A 159 -16.92 -17.96 3.35
C HIS A 159 -17.65 -17.39 4.58
N PRO A 160 -18.92 -17.79 4.84
CA PRO A 160 -19.71 -17.22 5.94
C PRO A 160 -19.07 -17.43 7.32
N SER A 161 -18.21 -18.44 7.47
CA SER A 161 -17.47 -18.69 8.72
C SER A 161 -16.38 -17.66 9.03
N LEU A 162 -16.05 -16.79 8.07
CA LEU A 162 -15.08 -15.69 8.22
C LEU A 162 -15.77 -14.33 8.27
N GLU A 163 -17.10 -14.30 8.32
CA GLU A 163 -17.88 -13.06 8.42
C GLU A 163 -17.71 -12.49 9.83
N GLU A 164 -16.99 -11.38 9.93
CA GLU A 164 -16.90 -10.54 11.12
C GLU A 164 -17.93 -9.40 10.99
N ASP A 165 -18.36 -8.80 12.10
CA ASP A 165 -19.20 -7.61 12.05
C ASP A 165 -18.34 -6.42 11.60
N PHE A 166 -18.77 -5.73 10.54
CA PHE A 166 -18.08 -4.56 10.01
C PHE A 166 -18.07 -3.41 11.03
N ASP A 167 -19.13 -3.30 11.84
CA ASP A 167 -19.26 -2.23 12.81
C ASP A 167 -18.27 -2.37 13.97
N ASP A 168 -17.72 -3.58 14.19
CA ASP A 168 -16.66 -3.87 15.18
C ASP A 168 -15.24 -3.68 14.63
N ASP A 169 -15.05 -3.33 13.34
CA ASP A 169 -13.71 -3.14 12.77
C ASP A 169 -13.05 -1.84 13.28
N PRO A 170 -11.85 -1.91 13.90
CA PRO A 170 -11.17 -0.74 14.44
C PRO A 170 -10.89 0.38 13.43
N ALA A 171 -10.67 0.05 12.15
CA ALA A 171 -10.44 1.05 11.13
C ALA A 171 -11.73 1.79 10.78
N TYR A 172 -12.85 1.06 10.72
CA TYR A 172 -14.17 1.66 10.53
C TYR A 172 -14.56 2.55 11.73
N GLU A 173 -14.39 2.09 12.96
CA GLU A 173 -14.67 2.88 14.16
C GLU A 173 -13.85 4.19 14.17
N SER A 174 -12.55 4.10 13.86
CA SER A 174 -11.67 5.27 13.75
C SER A 174 -12.16 6.28 12.71
N LEU A 175 -12.60 5.83 11.53
CA LEU A 175 -13.15 6.70 10.49
C LEU A 175 -14.49 7.31 10.88
N TRP A 176 -15.33 6.53 11.56
CA TRP A 176 -16.64 7.00 12.01
C TRP A 176 -16.50 8.12 13.03
N VAL A 177 -15.64 7.94 14.06
CA VAL A 177 -15.34 8.97 15.05
C VAL A 177 -14.79 10.23 14.38
N GLU A 178 -13.83 10.09 13.47
CA GLU A 178 -13.27 11.22 12.72
C GLU A 178 -14.34 11.98 11.92
N ARG A 179 -15.29 11.28 11.32
CA ARG A 179 -16.42 11.92 10.61
C ARG A 179 -17.35 12.67 11.55
N GLU A 180 -17.71 12.06 12.68
CA GLU A 180 -18.62 12.68 13.66
C GLU A 180 -17.99 13.93 14.28
N ASP A 181 -16.68 13.91 14.56
CA ASP A 181 -15.95 15.08 15.06
C ASP A 181 -15.98 16.24 14.04
N LEU A 182 -15.74 15.93 12.76
CA LEU A 182 -15.82 16.93 11.69
C LEU A 182 -17.24 17.49 11.51
N LEU A 183 -18.27 16.64 11.58
CA LEU A 183 -19.67 17.07 11.51
C LEU A 183 -20.06 17.94 12.71
N ALA A 184 -19.59 17.59 13.91
CA ALA A 184 -19.82 18.38 15.12
C ALA A 184 -19.15 19.76 15.00
N GLU A 185 -17.92 19.82 14.49
CA GLU A 185 -17.21 21.08 14.23
C GLU A 185 -17.94 21.94 13.20
N LEU A 186 -18.38 21.35 12.08
CA LEU A 186 -19.15 22.03 11.04
C LEU A 186 -20.45 22.61 11.59
N ASN A 187 -21.21 21.81 12.35
CA ASN A 187 -22.45 22.24 12.99
C ASN A 187 -22.21 23.40 13.96
N ARG A 188 -21.11 23.38 14.72
CA ARG A 188 -20.74 24.49 15.62
C ARG A 188 -20.50 25.79 14.83
N LEU A 189 -19.77 25.73 13.73
CA LEU A 189 -19.48 26.90 12.88
C LEU A 189 -20.74 27.43 12.18
N GLN A 190 -21.59 26.53 11.67
CA GLN A 190 -22.88 26.90 11.07
C GLN A 190 -23.83 27.52 12.09
N ASN A 191 -23.85 27.01 13.33
CA ASN A 191 -24.63 27.61 14.41
C ASN A 191 -24.14 29.02 14.75
N LYS A 192 -22.82 29.25 14.81
CA LYS A 192 -22.25 30.59 14.98
C LYS A 192 -22.67 31.54 13.85
N ALA A 193 -22.61 31.09 12.60
CA ALA A 193 -23.07 31.87 11.45
C ALA A 193 -24.57 32.21 11.53
N ASN A 194 -25.40 31.25 11.96
CA ASN A 194 -26.83 31.46 12.15
C ASN A 194 -27.13 32.47 13.26
N ILE A 195 -26.41 32.40 14.39
CA ILE A 195 -26.53 33.37 15.48
C ILE A 195 -26.21 34.79 14.97
N PHE A 196 -25.13 34.95 14.21
CA PHE A 196 -24.77 36.25 13.66
C PHE A 196 -25.80 36.78 12.65
N ARG A 197 -26.39 35.89 11.82
CA ARG A 197 -27.48 36.27 10.92
C ARG A 197 -28.70 36.79 11.69
N THR A 198 -29.11 36.10 12.75
CA THR A 198 -30.21 36.57 13.62
C THR A 198 -29.87 37.88 14.30
N GLU A 199 -28.63 38.07 14.73
CA GLU A 199 -28.15 39.34 15.30
C GLU A 199 -28.23 40.51 14.30
N ILE A 200 -27.90 40.29 13.02
CA ILE A 200 -28.05 41.31 11.97
C ILE A 200 -29.52 41.73 11.84
N GLU A 201 -30.43 40.75 11.81
CA GLU A 201 -31.87 40.99 11.71
C GLU A 201 -32.39 41.77 12.94
N SER A 202 -32.02 41.35 14.15
CA SER A 202 -32.39 42.03 15.39
C SER A 202 -31.83 43.45 15.47
N ALA A 203 -30.56 43.65 15.13
CA ALA A 203 -29.92 44.96 15.14
C ALA A 203 -30.60 45.93 14.17
N ALA A 204 -31.01 45.45 12.98
CA ALA A 204 -31.73 46.24 12.00
C ALA A 204 -33.12 46.68 12.51
N VAL A 205 -33.86 45.80 13.19
CA VAL A 205 -35.16 46.12 13.82
C VAL A 205 -35.00 47.15 14.93
N GLU A 206 -33.92 47.04 15.72
CA GLU A 206 -33.64 47.90 16.87
C GLU A 206 -32.93 49.22 16.50
N GLY A 207 -32.52 49.40 15.24
CA GLY A 207 -31.80 50.59 14.79
C GLY A 207 -30.40 50.73 15.36
N ARG A 208 -29.76 49.62 15.76
CA ARG A 208 -28.39 49.59 16.30
C ARG A 208 -27.42 48.91 15.32
N THR A 209 -26.13 49.06 15.57
CA THR A 209 -25.09 48.32 14.84
C THR A 209 -25.05 46.86 15.30
N PRO A 210 -24.91 45.87 14.39
CA PRO A 210 -24.73 44.47 14.76
C PRO A 210 -23.44 44.23 15.54
N ASP A 211 -23.45 43.29 16.48
CA ASP A 211 -22.25 42.83 17.17
C ASP A 211 -21.38 41.95 16.25
N LEU A 212 -20.29 42.55 15.76
CA LEU A 212 -19.34 41.89 14.85
C LEU A 212 -18.53 40.78 15.52
N SER A 213 -18.48 40.70 16.86
CA SER A 213 -17.76 39.63 17.57
C SER A 213 -18.41 38.26 17.39
N LEU A 214 -19.70 38.23 17.04
CA LEU A 214 -20.46 37.02 16.75
C LEU A 214 -20.23 36.51 15.33
N ASN A 215 -19.66 37.33 14.44
CA ASN A 215 -19.36 36.93 13.08
C ASN A 215 -18.27 35.85 13.05
N LEU A 216 -18.27 35.06 11.96
CA LEU A 216 -17.15 34.18 11.66
C LEU A 216 -15.92 35.02 11.32
N THR A 217 -14.78 34.56 11.80
CA THR A 217 -13.45 35.02 11.38
C THR A 217 -13.13 34.49 9.98
N ASN A 218 -12.15 35.08 9.29
CA ASN A 218 -11.71 34.60 7.98
C ASN A 218 -11.20 33.16 8.08
N GLU A 219 -10.47 32.84 9.15
CA GLU A 219 -9.98 31.49 9.43
C GLU A 219 -11.12 30.48 9.63
N GLU A 220 -12.23 30.88 10.26
CA GLU A 220 -13.41 30.03 10.41
C GLU A 220 -14.16 29.82 9.09
N TYR A 221 -14.22 30.83 8.21
CA TYR A 221 -14.76 30.66 6.86
C TYR A 221 -13.93 29.66 6.05
N ASP A 222 -12.60 29.82 6.04
CA ASP A 222 -11.69 28.90 5.35
C ASP A 222 -11.77 27.48 5.94
N ARG A 223 -11.99 27.38 7.26
CA ARG A 223 -12.16 26.09 7.96
C ARG A 223 -13.44 25.38 7.52
N ILE A 224 -14.56 26.07 7.29
CA ILE A 224 -15.80 25.44 6.79
C ILE A 224 -15.56 24.73 5.46
N ASP A 225 -14.90 25.39 4.51
CA ASP A 225 -14.58 24.82 3.21
C ASP A 225 -13.64 23.61 3.33
N THR A 226 -12.67 23.71 4.24
CA THR A 226 -11.73 22.63 4.53
C THR A 226 -12.43 21.42 5.18
N ILE A 227 -13.31 21.63 6.15
CA ILE A 227 -14.07 20.56 6.82
C ILE A 227 -14.93 19.81 5.81
N ASN A 228 -15.60 20.51 4.89
CA ASN A 228 -16.42 19.84 3.87
C ASN A 228 -15.59 18.90 2.98
N LYS A 229 -14.36 19.30 2.62
CA LYS A 229 -13.43 18.43 1.87
C LYS A 229 -12.98 17.24 2.71
N GLU A 230 -12.64 17.46 3.98
CA GLU A 230 -12.25 16.40 4.93
C GLU A 230 -13.38 15.38 5.13
N ILE A 231 -14.63 15.83 5.33
CA ILE A 231 -15.82 14.97 5.42
C ILE A 231 -15.98 14.11 4.17
N ASN A 232 -15.85 14.71 2.98
CA ASN A 232 -15.93 13.97 1.72
C ASN A 232 -14.82 12.92 1.61
N SER A 233 -13.59 13.27 1.98
CA SER A 233 -12.46 12.34 1.98
C SER A 233 -12.68 11.17 2.96
N VAL A 234 -13.14 11.45 4.19
CA VAL A 234 -13.47 10.42 5.19
C VAL A 234 -14.62 9.52 4.71
N ASN A 235 -15.65 10.08 4.09
CA ASN A 235 -16.74 9.29 3.51
C ASN A 235 -16.24 8.35 2.39
N ARG A 236 -15.31 8.80 1.54
CA ARG A 236 -14.63 7.94 0.56
C ARG A 236 -13.85 6.82 1.26
N GLN A 237 -13.09 7.15 2.30
CA GLN A 237 -12.33 6.15 3.08
C GLN A 237 -13.25 5.12 3.76
N ILE A 238 -14.41 5.53 4.29
CA ILE A 238 -15.42 4.60 4.84
C ILE A 238 -15.94 3.66 3.75
N HIS A 239 -16.21 4.19 2.55
CA HIS A 239 -16.65 3.38 1.43
C HIS A 239 -15.61 2.32 1.06
N TYR A 240 -14.34 2.71 0.92
CA TYR A 240 -13.25 1.79 0.61
C TYR A 240 -12.96 0.79 1.73
N CYS A 241 -13.04 1.23 3.00
CA CYS A 241 -12.92 0.34 4.16
C CYS A 241 -14.00 -0.74 4.15
N ARG A 242 -15.24 -0.38 3.79
CA ARG A 242 -16.34 -1.34 3.65
C ARG A 242 -16.12 -2.31 2.49
N GLN A 243 -15.62 -1.83 1.35
CA GLN A 243 -15.29 -2.69 0.21
C GLN A 243 -14.18 -3.69 0.57
N ASP A 244 -13.06 -3.23 1.12
CA ASP A 244 -11.96 -4.09 1.59
C ASP A 244 -12.47 -5.13 2.59
N PHE A 245 -13.27 -4.72 3.57
CA PHE A 245 -13.84 -5.63 4.56
C PHE A 245 -14.73 -6.71 3.93
N GLN A 246 -15.58 -6.33 2.99
CA GLN A 246 -16.48 -7.25 2.27
C GLN A 246 -15.75 -8.24 1.37
N GLU A 247 -14.50 -7.96 1.01
CA GLU A 247 -13.67 -8.83 0.18
C GLU A 247 -12.90 -9.86 1.00
N ARG A 248 -12.60 -9.59 2.28
CA ARG A 248 -11.81 -10.49 3.15
C ARG A 248 -12.36 -11.90 3.29
N PHE A 249 -13.68 -12.05 3.23
CA PHE A 249 -14.37 -13.34 3.35
C PHE A 249 -14.83 -13.89 1.99
N LYS A 250 -14.43 -13.27 0.88
CA LYS A 250 -14.67 -13.75 -0.47
C LYS A 250 -13.38 -14.31 -1.04
N SER A 251 -13.46 -15.47 -1.69
CA SER A 251 -12.39 -15.97 -2.54
C SER A 251 -12.86 -15.98 -3.98
N SER A 252 -12.10 -15.32 -4.83
CA SER A 252 -12.41 -15.12 -6.24
C SER A 252 -11.10 -15.04 -7.03
N GLY A 253 -11.17 -15.39 -8.31
CA GLY A 253 -10.01 -15.34 -9.19
C GLY A 253 -8.95 -16.41 -8.90
N HIS A 254 -7.76 -16.20 -9.44
CA HIS A 254 -6.59 -17.05 -9.21
C HIS A 254 -5.68 -16.34 -8.21
N GLU A 255 -5.11 -17.06 -7.24
CA GLU A 255 -4.16 -16.45 -6.30
C GLU A 255 -2.92 -15.94 -7.05
N PRO A 256 -2.24 -14.87 -6.56
CA PRO A 256 -0.99 -14.45 -7.14
C PRO A 256 0.01 -15.62 -7.14
N ASP A 257 0.65 -15.88 -8.29
CA ASP A 257 1.69 -16.93 -8.37
C ASP A 257 2.91 -16.57 -7.51
N TYR A 258 3.09 -15.27 -7.25
CA TYR A 258 4.16 -14.78 -6.38
C TYR A 258 3.78 -13.48 -5.70
N ILE A 259 4.16 -13.40 -4.42
CA ILE A 259 3.97 -12.24 -3.54
C ILE A 259 5.34 -11.85 -2.98
N THR A 260 5.74 -10.59 -3.18
CA THR A 260 6.97 -10.04 -2.60
C THR A 260 6.66 -8.84 -1.73
N THR A 261 6.84 -9.01 -0.43
CA THR A 261 6.75 -7.92 0.54
C THR A 261 8.14 -7.34 0.81
N MET A 262 8.26 -6.02 0.77
CA MET A 262 9.48 -5.27 1.07
C MET A 262 9.18 -4.17 2.08
N PRO A 263 10.08 -3.96 3.07
CA PRO A 263 9.87 -2.97 4.12
C PRO A 263 10.00 -1.55 3.57
N THR A 264 9.22 -0.63 4.14
CA THR A 264 9.33 0.80 3.85
C THR A 264 9.91 1.56 5.04
N ASP A 265 10.29 2.82 4.83
CA ASP A 265 10.74 3.76 5.86
C ASP A 265 9.68 4.08 6.94
N ARG A 266 8.43 3.66 6.73
CA ARG A 266 7.35 3.72 7.72
C ARG A 266 7.14 2.40 8.45
N ASP A 267 8.00 1.42 8.24
CA ASP A 267 7.97 0.17 8.98
C ASP A 267 8.58 0.31 10.37
N ASN A 268 7.97 -0.34 11.36
CA ASN A 268 8.48 -0.36 12.74
C ASN A 268 9.72 -1.27 12.89
N SER A 269 10.26 -1.79 11.79
CA SER A 269 11.30 -2.82 11.77
C SER A 269 12.72 -2.31 12.05
N SER A 270 12.92 -1.00 12.27
CA SER A 270 14.22 -0.39 12.58
C SER A 270 15.34 -0.66 11.54
N LEU A 271 14.98 -1.06 10.33
CA LEU A 271 15.95 -1.38 9.28
C LEU A 271 16.66 -0.10 8.80
N THR A 272 17.97 -0.18 8.63
CA THR A 272 18.81 0.94 8.20
C THR A 272 18.59 1.33 6.74
N HIS A 273 18.09 0.40 5.94
CA HIS A 273 17.80 0.53 4.52
C HIS A 273 16.40 0.00 4.24
N THR A 274 15.54 0.82 3.66
CA THR A 274 14.15 0.51 3.33
C THR A 274 13.74 1.29 2.08
N LEU A 275 12.56 0.98 1.54
CA LEU A 275 11.97 1.76 0.44
C LEU A 275 11.29 3.02 0.99
N ASN A 276 11.38 4.13 0.25
CA ASN A 276 10.78 5.40 0.61
C ASN A 276 9.27 5.40 0.27
N THR A 277 8.41 5.47 1.29
CA THR A 277 6.94 5.41 1.14
C THR A 277 6.40 6.62 0.38
N GLU A 278 6.91 7.82 0.64
CA GLU A 278 6.42 9.04 0.00
C GLU A 278 6.72 9.07 -1.50
N LYS A 279 7.94 8.67 -1.90
CA LYS A 279 8.30 8.57 -3.33
C LYS A 279 7.48 7.50 -4.07
N ILE A 280 7.10 6.42 -3.39
CA ILE A 280 6.18 5.41 -3.94
C ILE A 280 4.82 6.05 -4.23
N LEU A 281 4.25 6.75 -3.25
CA LEU A 281 2.95 7.43 -3.41
C LEU A 281 3.02 8.55 -4.45
N ASP A 282 4.12 9.30 -4.51
CA ASP A 282 4.35 10.32 -5.56
C ASP A 282 4.30 9.71 -6.96
N GLU A 283 4.95 8.56 -7.20
CA GLU A 283 4.94 7.91 -8.50
C GLU A 283 3.56 7.29 -8.81
N MET A 284 2.88 6.72 -7.80
CA MET A 284 1.49 6.25 -7.96
C MET A 284 0.56 7.40 -8.38
N ALA A 285 0.63 8.56 -7.72
CA ALA A 285 -0.14 9.76 -8.03
C ALA A 285 0.28 10.41 -9.37
N ALA A 286 1.56 10.32 -9.75
CA ALA A 286 2.03 10.80 -11.05
C ALA A 286 1.48 9.91 -12.20
N LEU A 287 1.48 8.60 -12.01
CA LEU A 287 0.89 7.64 -12.95
C LEU A 287 -0.63 7.77 -13.00
N SER A 288 -1.30 7.99 -11.86
CA SER A 288 -2.75 8.20 -11.83
C SER A 288 -3.19 9.42 -12.62
N ARG A 289 -2.35 10.47 -12.69
CA ARG A 289 -2.57 11.69 -13.48
C ARG A 289 -1.98 11.64 -14.88
N SER A 290 -1.38 10.53 -15.30
CA SER A 290 -0.75 10.39 -16.62
C SER A 290 -1.78 10.14 -17.73
N ASP A 291 -1.75 10.95 -18.79
CA ASP A 291 -2.61 10.84 -19.99
C ASP A 291 -2.23 9.67 -20.91
N GLN A 292 -1.14 8.98 -20.60
CA GLN A 292 -0.66 7.83 -21.37
C GLN A 292 -1.63 6.66 -21.29
N ALA A 293 -2.06 6.15 -22.44
CA ALA A 293 -2.89 4.95 -22.52
C ALA A 293 -2.10 3.69 -22.14
N TYR A 294 -2.83 2.65 -21.72
CA TYR A 294 -2.27 1.30 -21.59
C TYR A 294 -1.64 0.86 -22.92
N ASP A 295 -0.37 0.48 -22.87
CA ASP A 295 0.36 -0.12 -24.00
C ASP A 295 0.99 -1.40 -23.51
N PHE A 296 0.54 -2.53 -24.06
CA PHE A 296 1.05 -3.85 -23.70
C PHE A 296 2.58 -3.97 -23.77
N THR A 297 3.21 -3.26 -24.70
CA THR A 297 4.65 -3.32 -24.96
C THR A 297 5.45 -2.28 -24.17
N LYS A 298 4.86 -1.12 -23.87
CA LYS A 298 5.60 0.03 -23.29
C LYS A 298 5.13 0.48 -21.92
N LEU A 299 3.83 0.38 -21.64
CA LEU A 299 3.21 0.90 -20.42
C LEU A 299 2.06 -0.03 -19.99
N ASN A 300 2.44 -1.22 -19.54
CA ASN A 300 1.55 -2.23 -18.98
C ASN A 300 1.65 -2.27 -17.45
N CYS A 301 0.80 -3.07 -16.79
CA CYS A 301 0.79 -3.27 -15.33
C CYS A 301 2.16 -3.62 -14.73
N SER A 302 2.93 -4.48 -15.38
CA SER A 302 4.28 -4.84 -14.88
C SER A 302 5.27 -3.69 -15.00
N THR A 303 5.12 -2.86 -16.03
CA THR A 303 5.98 -1.69 -16.26
C THR A 303 5.66 -0.59 -15.25
N THR A 304 4.38 -0.29 -15.03
CA THR A 304 3.94 0.73 -14.07
C THR A 304 4.25 0.30 -12.64
N ALA A 305 3.99 -0.96 -12.27
CA ALA A 305 4.43 -1.49 -10.98
C ALA A 305 5.97 -1.44 -10.82
N GLY A 306 6.72 -1.75 -11.88
CA GLY A 306 8.18 -1.60 -11.88
C GLY A 306 8.65 -0.14 -11.67
N ARG A 307 7.93 0.84 -12.23
CA ARG A 307 8.21 2.28 -12.04
C ARG A 307 7.97 2.70 -10.59
N VAL A 308 6.81 2.37 -10.03
CA VAL A 308 6.45 2.68 -8.64
C VAL A 308 7.47 2.06 -7.67
N LEU A 309 7.79 0.78 -7.84
CA LEU A 309 8.77 0.11 -6.99
C LEU A 309 10.16 0.77 -7.10
N ARG A 310 10.57 1.20 -8.30
CA ARG A 310 11.83 1.91 -8.49
C ARG A 310 11.84 3.29 -7.84
N ALA A 311 10.72 4.01 -7.86
CA ALA A 311 10.62 5.33 -7.23
C ALA A 311 10.89 5.25 -5.72
N GLY A 312 10.50 4.15 -5.08
CA GLY A 312 10.82 3.88 -3.67
C GLY A 312 12.31 3.67 -3.36
N ILE A 313 13.17 3.46 -4.37
CA ILE A 313 14.61 3.34 -4.17
C ILE A 313 15.22 4.74 -4.18
N ASP A 314 15.44 5.30 -3.00
CA ASP A 314 16.09 6.61 -2.85
C ASP A 314 17.60 6.57 -3.13
N ASP A 315 18.24 7.74 -3.16
CA ASP A 315 19.66 7.85 -3.49
C ASP A 315 20.55 7.13 -2.47
N ARG A 316 20.11 7.05 -1.21
CA ARG A 316 20.81 6.35 -0.14
C ARG A 316 20.79 4.84 -0.37
N LEU A 317 19.62 4.25 -0.59
CA LEU A 317 19.48 2.84 -0.90
C LEU A 317 20.19 2.51 -2.23
N SER A 318 20.00 3.32 -3.26
CA SER A 318 20.65 3.14 -4.57
C SER A 318 22.17 3.13 -4.48
N SER A 319 22.76 4.02 -3.65
CA SER A 319 24.20 4.07 -3.43
C SER A 319 24.70 2.84 -2.68
N ALA A 320 24.02 2.43 -1.61
CA ALA A 320 24.37 1.23 -0.84
C ALA A 320 24.30 -0.05 -1.70
N MET A 321 23.23 -0.21 -2.50
CA MET A 321 23.11 -1.32 -3.45
C MET A 321 24.26 -1.31 -4.47
N ARG A 322 24.66 -0.12 -4.95
CA ARG A 322 25.74 0.01 -5.93
C ARG A 322 27.11 -0.34 -5.34
N GLU A 323 27.36 -0.02 -4.08
CA GLU A 323 28.56 -0.41 -3.35
C GLU A 323 28.67 -1.93 -3.21
N ASP A 324 27.53 -2.62 -3.00
CA ASP A 324 27.45 -4.08 -3.01
C ASP A 324 27.45 -4.71 -4.43
N GLY A 325 27.64 -3.88 -5.46
CA GLY A 325 27.73 -4.31 -6.87
C GLY A 325 26.39 -4.46 -7.59
N VAL A 326 25.27 -4.14 -6.93
CA VAL A 326 23.92 -4.19 -7.51
C VAL A 326 23.56 -2.85 -8.18
N ARG A 327 23.38 -2.89 -9.51
CA ARG A 327 23.02 -1.71 -10.31
C ARG A 327 21.55 -1.69 -10.69
N VAL A 328 20.76 -0.87 -10.00
CA VAL A 328 19.30 -0.73 -10.17
C VAL A 328 18.90 -0.42 -11.62
N ASP A 329 19.68 0.41 -12.33
CA ASP A 329 19.47 0.78 -13.73
C ASP A 329 19.62 -0.40 -14.71
N LYS A 330 20.36 -1.45 -14.31
CA LYS A 330 20.57 -2.65 -15.10
C LYS A 330 19.55 -3.76 -14.80
N LEU A 331 18.78 -3.65 -13.71
CA LEU A 331 17.89 -4.72 -13.25
C LEU A 331 16.61 -4.88 -14.08
N ALA A 332 16.27 -3.94 -14.98
CA ALA A 332 15.02 -3.98 -15.76
C ALA A 332 15.20 -3.73 -17.27
N LYS A 333 16.33 -4.13 -17.87
CA LYS A 333 16.53 -3.98 -19.32
C LYS A 333 15.83 -5.10 -20.11
N THR A 334 14.52 -4.99 -20.27
CA THR A 334 13.75 -5.82 -21.22
C THR A 334 12.89 -4.95 -22.11
N TYR A 335 12.70 -5.35 -23.38
CA TYR A 335 11.90 -4.60 -24.35
C TYR A 335 10.40 -4.56 -23.99
N ILE A 336 9.90 -5.63 -23.38
CA ILE A 336 8.59 -5.68 -22.71
C ILE A 336 8.83 -6.15 -21.29
N VAL A 337 8.26 -5.45 -20.31
CA VAL A 337 8.28 -5.88 -18.91
C VAL A 337 7.09 -6.82 -18.70
N THR A 338 7.36 -8.04 -18.22
CA THR A 338 6.34 -9.05 -17.90
C THR A 338 6.28 -9.28 -16.39
N PRO A 339 5.24 -9.96 -15.85
CA PRO A 339 5.16 -10.30 -14.43
C PRO A 339 6.39 -11.09 -13.95
N THR A 340 6.96 -11.94 -14.82
CA THR A 340 8.21 -12.67 -14.53
C THR A 340 9.40 -11.72 -14.33
N ASN A 341 9.50 -10.67 -15.16
CA ASN A 341 10.58 -9.69 -15.03
C ASN A 341 10.41 -8.87 -13.75
N LEU A 342 9.18 -8.46 -13.44
CA LEU A 342 8.87 -7.71 -12.23
C LEU A 342 9.15 -8.54 -10.97
N LYS A 343 8.75 -9.82 -10.94
CA LYS A 343 9.09 -10.75 -9.88
C LYS A 343 10.59 -10.81 -9.64
N VAL A 344 11.38 -11.06 -10.68
CA VAL A 344 12.85 -11.14 -10.54
C VAL A 344 13.42 -9.81 -10.03
N PHE A 345 12.88 -8.68 -10.47
CA PHE A 345 13.28 -7.36 -9.99
C PHE A 345 12.94 -7.17 -8.50
N ALA A 346 11.71 -7.43 -8.09
CA ALA A 346 11.24 -7.30 -6.71
C ALA A 346 12.00 -8.25 -5.77
N SER A 347 12.20 -9.52 -6.15
CA SER A 347 12.98 -10.47 -5.36
C SER A 347 14.42 -10.02 -5.13
N LYS A 348 15.05 -9.41 -6.15
CA LYS A 348 16.42 -8.89 -6.03
C LYS A 348 16.48 -7.70 -5.08
N ILE A 349 15.55 -6.75 -5.18
CA ILE A 349 15.47 -5.62 -4.25
C ILE A 349 15.27 -6.11 -2.82
N ARG A 350 14.32 -7.03 -2.59
CA ARG A 350 14.06 -7.61 -1.27
C ARG A 350 15.31 -8.28 -0.68
N SER A 351 15.98 -9.10 -1.48
CA SER A 351 17.21 -9.79 -1.08
C SER A 351 18.30 -8.79 -0.68
N GLU A 352 18.44 -7.71 -1.44
CA GLU A 352 19.46 -6.71 -1.19
C GLU A 352 19.17 -5.88 0.06
N ILE A 353 17.92 -5.45 0.26
CA ILE A 353 17.49 -4.76 1.50
C ILE A 353 17.77 -5.65 2.73
N THR A 354 17.48 -6.94 2.62
CA THR A 354 17.74 -7.91 3.71
C THR A 354 19.23 -8.10 3.95
N HIS A 355 20.04 -8.14 2.88
CA HIS A 355 21.50 -8.25 2.95
C HIS A 355 22.13 -7.03 3.64
N LEU A 356 21.77 -5.82 3.20
CA LEU A 356 22.25 -4.57 3.78
C LEU A 356 21.86 -4.44 5.26
N ALA A 357 20.64 -4.84 5.62
CA ALA A 357 20.21 -4.86 7.02
C ALA A 357 21.03 -5.85 7.87
N SER A 358 21.33 -7.03 7.33
CA SER A 358 22.13 -8.05 8.02
C SER A 358 23.58 -7.60 8.23
N ASN A 359 24.16 -6.89 7.26
CA ASN A 359 25.51 -6.36 7.36
C ASN A 359 25.59 -5.22 8.39
N ALA A 360 24.61 -4.32 8.41
CA ALA A 360 24.53 -3.27 9.43
C ALA A 360 24.46 -3.84 10.85
N ALA A 361 23.67 -4.90 11.07
CA ALA A 361 23.60 -5.56 12.38
C ALA A 361 24.93 -6.19 12.83
N ARG A 362 25.71 -6.74 11.89
CA ARG A 362 27.04 -7.33 12.18
C ARG A 362 28.09 -6.29 12.56
N VAL A 363 28.08 -5.13 11.90
CA VAL A 363 29.00 -4.02 12.21
C VAL A 363 28.73 -3.48 13.62
N VAL A 364 27.46 -3.30 14.00
CA VAL A 364 27.08 -2.84 15.34
C VAL A 364 27.51 -3.82 16.45
N ASP A 365 27.44 -5.14 16.21
CA ASP A 365 27.90 -6.15 17.19
C ASP A 365 29.44 -6.16 17.32
N GLN A 366 30.17 -5.89 16.23
CA GLN A 366 31.63 -5.77 16.25
C GLN A 366 32.09 -4.51 16.99
N ASP A 367 31.44 -3.37 16.76
CA ASP A 367 31.77 -2.11 17.43
C ASP A 367 31.44 -2.15 18.94
N LYS A 368 30.35 -2.80 19.34
CA LYS A 368 30.04 -3.02 20.77
C LYS A 368 31.05 -3.93 21.45
N ARG A 369 31.54 -4.96 20.77
CA ARG A 369 32.62 -5.80 21.33
C ARG A 369 33.94 -5.04 21.41
N ALA A 370 34.25 -4.19 20.43
CA ALA A 370 35.43 -3.35 20.46
C ALA A 370 35.37 -2.30 21.59
N SER A 371 34.21 -1.66 21.83
CA SER A 371 34.07 -0.68 22.92
C SER A 371 34.17 -1.34 24.30
N VAL A 372 33.53 -2.51 24.51
CA VAL A 372 33.66 -3.29 25.77
C VAL A 372 35.10 -3.74 26.00
N THR A 373 35.87 -4.01 24.94
CA THR A 373 37.29 -4.36 25.08
C THR A 373 38.15 -3.13 25.42
N THR A 374 37.71 -1.92 25.06
CA THR A 374 38.44 -0.67 25.34
C THR A 374 38.18 -0.21 26.78
N ASP A 375 36.94 -0.34 27.28
CA ASP A 375 36.60 -0.03 28.67
C ASP A 375 37.26 -1.00 29.67
N LEU A 376 37.54 -2.25 29.27
CA LEU A 376 38.29 -3.22 30.09
C LEU A 376 39.81 -3.01 30.07
N ILE A 377 40.35 -2.17 29.18
CA ILE A 377 41.77 -1.83 29.15
C ILE A 377 42.04 -0.55 29.96
N GLU A 378 41.06 0.36 30.09
CA GLU A 378 41.22 1.57 30.91
C GLU A 378 41.10 1.32 32.43
N GLU A 379 40.54 0.20 32.89
CA GLU A 379 40.51 -0.15 34.33
C GLU A 379 41.77 -0.88 34.83
N ASP A 380 42.58 -1.49 33.95
CA ASP A 380 43.79 -2.25 34.36
C ASP A 380 45.09 -1.40 34.36
N ASP A 381 45.06 -0.18 33.81
CA ASP A 381 46.23 0.71 33.72
C ASP A 381 46.34 1.75 34.87
N LEU A 382 45.49 1.67 35.90
CA LEU A 382 45.55 2.56 37.08
C LEU A 382 46.15 1.93 38.36
N ASP A 383 46.57 0.66 38.33
CA ASP A 383 47.03 -0.06 39.54
C ASP A 383 48.50 -0.51 39.52
N GLN A 384 49.34 0.02 38.60
CA GLN A 384 50.76 -0.39 38.50
C GLN A 384 51.82 0.58 39.04
N ASP A 385 51.45 1.78 39.52
CA ASP A 385 52.43 2.75 40.03
C ASP A 385 52.68 2.71 41.57
N ASP A 386 51.91 1.93 42.35
CA ASP A 386 52.04 1.89 43.82
C ASP A 386 52.81 0.67 44.38
N GLN A 387 53.36 -0.23 43.55
CA GLN A 387 54.09 -1.42 44.03
C GLN A 387 55.63 -1.35 43.95
N GLN A 388 56.25 -0.21 43.64
CA GLN A 388 57.72 -0.07 43.60
C GLN A 388 58.39 0.66 44.77
N GLN A 389 57.68 0.96 45.86
CA GLN A 389 58.29 1.57 47.06
C GLN A 389 58.03 0.80 48.35
N LEU A 390 58.36 -0.50 48.46
CA LEU A 390 58.42 -1.19 49.76
C LEU A 390 59.23 -2.51 49.69
N ARG A 391 60.45 -2.46 49.15
CA ARG A 391 61.49 -3.48 49.43
C ARG A 391 62.84 -2.83 49.62
N GLY A 392 63.00 -2.19 50.78
CA GLY A 392 64.28 -1.74 51.32
C GLY A 392 64.22 -1.83 52.85
N HIS A 393 65.26 -2.43 53.45
CA HIS A 393 65.53 -2.69 54.87
C HIS A 393 65.04 -4.05 55.42
N SER A 394 65.97 -5.00 55.62
CA SER A 394 66.74 -5.28 56.86
C SER A 394 65.88 -6.04 57.87
N LEU A 395 66.25 -7.19 58.45
CA LEU A 395 67.53 -7.81 58.78
C LEU A 395 67.35 -9.33 58.84
#